data_AF-A0A4U8YW82-F1
#
_entry.id   AF-A0A4U8YW82-F1
#
_cell.length_a   1.000
_cell.length_b   1.000
_cell.length_c   1.000
_cell.angle_alpha   90.00
_cell.angle_beta   90.00
_cell.angle_gamma   90.00
#
_symmetry.space_group_name_H-M   'P 1'
#
loop_
_entity.id
_entity.type
_entity.pdbx_description
1 polymer ?
#
loop_
_entity_poly.entity_id
_entity_poly.type
_entity_poly.pdbx_seq_one_letter_code
_entity_poly.pdbx_strand_id
1 'polypeptide(L)'
;MSVVDLKKPADAEEPAPTKFSHVKEGDTQFHGDGLRDFFEYRDLGIADATNGKVIAHLVRAKKSAGRRHRLASAHRRLPDRADDQGMGALHV
;
A
#
# COMPACT_ATOMS: atom_id res chain seq x y z
N MET A 1 24.96 63.69 -24.60
CA MET A 1 25.10 62.61 -23.61
C MET A 1 23.70 62.25 -23.14
N SER A 2 23.05 61.30 -23.81
CA SER A 2 21.70 60.83 -23.45
C SER A 2 21.81 59.82 -22.32
N VAL A 3 21.23 60.16 -21.18
CA VAL A 3 21.04 59.23 -20.07
C VAL A 3 20.08 58.15 -20.58
N VAL A 4 20.51 56.90 -20.57
CA VAL A 4 19.71 55.77 -21.00
C VAL A 4 18.70 55.51 -19.89
N ASP A 5 17.42 55.79 -20.14
CA ASP A 5 16.34 55.39 -19.23
C ASP A 5 16.31 53.86 -19.15
N LEU A 6 16.93 53.33 -18.10
CA LEU A 6 16.92 51.91 -17.79
C LEU A 6 15.49 51.55 -17.35
N LYS A 7 14.64 51.19 -18.33
CA LYS A 7 13.36 50.56 -18.07
C LYS A 7 13.64 49.31 -17.23
N LYS A 8 13.32 49.37 -15.94
CA LYS A 8 13.27 48.20 -15.04
C LYS A 8 12.64 47.06 -15.83
N PRO A 9 13.29 45.89 -15.97
CA PRO A 9 12.64 44.76 -16.61
C PRO A 9 11.40 44.52 -15.77
N ALA A 10 10.23 44.70 -16.40
CA ALA A 10 9.01 44.21 -15.82
C ALA A 10 9.27 42.73 -15.66
N ASP A 11 9.44 42.29 -14.42
CA ASP A 11 9.39 40.89 -14.05
C ASP A 11 8.14 40.35 -14.73
N ALA A 12 8.34 39.66 -15.85
CA ALA A 12 7.27 39.06 -16.59
C ALA A 12 6.62 38.10 -15.61
N GLU A 13 5.40 38.43 -15.23
CA GLU A 13 4.52 37.63 -14.39
C GLU A 13 4.07 36.38 -15.20
N GLU A 14 5.02 35.66 -15.79
CA GLU A 14 4.74 34.33 -16.29
C GLU A 14 4.63 33.42 -15.06
N PRO A 15 3.45 32.81 -14.83
CA PRO A 15 3.28 31.93 -13.69
C PRO A 15 4.31 30.81 -13.79
N ALA A 16 4.93 30.47 -12.65
CA ALA A 16 5.90 29.39 -12.59
C ALA A 16 5.33 28.12 -13.25
N PRO A 17 6.12 27.36 -14.02
CA PRO A 17 5.65 26.22 -14.80
C PRO A 17 5.15 25.04 -13.95
N THR A 18 5.30 25.12 -12.63
CA THR A 18 4.82 24.13 -11.65
C THR A 18 4.25 24.84 -10.43
N LYS A 19 3.21 24.27 -9.84
CA LYS A 19 2.61 24.75 -8.59
C LYS A 19 3.26 24.05 -7.40
N PHE A 20 3.17 24.66 -6.22
CA PHE A 20 3.52 23.99 -4.98
C PHE A 20 2.38 23.04 -4.57
N SER A 21 2.71 21.78 -4.25
CA SER A 21 1.74 20.82 -3.70
C SER A 21 2.06 20.54 -2.23
N HIS A 22 1.03 20.59 -1.38
CA HIS A 22 1.11 20.15 0.01
C HIS A 22 -0.16 19.38 0.35
N VAL A 23 0.01 18.14 0.82
CA VAL A 23 -1.08 17.24 1.19
C VAL A 23 -0.82 16.76 2.61
N LYS A 24 -1.74 17.06 3.54
CA LYS A 24 -1.57 16.70 4.96
C LYS A 24 -1.90 15.23 5.20
N GLU A 25 -1.53 14.71 6.36
CA GLU A 25 -1.98 13.39 6.81
C GLU A 25 -3.51 13.36 6.92
N GLY A 26 -4.19 12.50 6.14
CA GLY A 26 -5.65 12.35 6.14
C GLY A 26 -6.40 12.98 4.96
N ASP A 27 -5.82 13.95 4.25
CA ASP A 27 -6.51 14.64 3.13
C ASP A 27 -6.83 13.73 1.92
N THR A 28 -6.07 12.65 1.75
CA THR A 28 -6.23 11.65 0.70
C THR A 28 -6.12 10.27 1.33
N GLN A 29 -6.86 9.30 0.79
CA GLN A 29 -6.92 7.95 1.35
C GLN A 29 -5.84 7.06 0.74
N PHE A 30 -5.52 5.98 1.44
CA PHE A 30 -4.68 4.92 0.91
C PHE A 30 -5.54 3.96 0.11
N HIS A 31 -5.17 3.75 -1.15
CA HIS A 31 -5.84 2.84 -2.07
C HIS A 31 -5.00 1.57 -2.25
N GLY A 32 -5.66 0.43 -2.15
CA GLY A 32 -5.04 -0.89 -2.25
C GLY A 32 -4.93 -1.42 -3.68
N ASP A 33 -5.36 -0.64 -4.68
CA ASP A 33 -5.51 -1.04 -6.08
C ASP A 33 -4.19 -1.01 -6.89
N GLY A 34 -3.06 -1.25 -6.22
CA GLY A 34 -1.74 -1.23 -6.84
C GLY A 34 -1.29 -2.59 -7.39
N LEU A 35 -0.17 -2.60 -8.13
CA LEU A 35 0.42 -3.78 -8.78
C LEU A 35 0.75 -4.95 -7.82
N ARG A 36 0.84 -4.66 -6.51
CA ARG A 36 1.15 -5.64 -5.48
C ARG A 36 0.16 -5.50 -4.33
N ASP A 37 -0.57 -6.56 -4.05
CA ASP A 37 -1.63 -6.61 -3.04
C ASP A 37 -1.20 -6.23 -1.61
N PHE A 38 0.11 -6.28 -1.33
CA PHE A 38 0.69 -6.00 -0.02
C PHE A 38 1.02 -4.52 0.21
N PHE A 39 0.89 -3.66 -0.79
CA PHE A 39 1.13 -2.22 -0.65
C PHE A 39 -0.15 -1.41 -0.81
N GLU A 40 -0.18 -0.26 -0.16
CA GLU A 40 -1.17 0.78 -0.35
C GLU A 40 -0.48 2.04 -0.84
N TYR A 41 -1.16 2.74 -1.73
CA TYR A 41 -0.67 3.92 -2.41
C TYR A 41 -1.57 5.10 -2.10
N ARG A 42 -0.99 6.28 -1.91
CA ARG A 42 -1.72 7.52 -1.70
C ARG A 42 -1.10 8.63 -2.53
N ASP A 43 -1.93 9.41 -3.20
CA ASP A 43 -1.47 10.53 -4.04
C ASP A 43 -1.10 11.76 -3.21
N LEU A 44 -0.09 12.48 -3.71
CA LEU A 44 0.48 13.70 -3.15
C LEU A 44 0.12 14.96 -3.97
N GLY A 45 -0.70 14.84 -5.03
CA GLY A 45 -1.10 15.96 -5.88
C GLY A 45 0.05 16.52 -6.74
N ILE A 46 1.18 15.81 -6.83
CA ILE A 46 2.36 16.25 -7.59
C ILE A 46 2.11 16.17 -9.10
N ALA A 47 1.26 15.23 -9.54
CA ALA A 47 0.84 15.16 -10.92
C ALA A 47 0.14 16.46 -11.35
N ASP A 48 -0.86 16.91 -10.58
CA ASP A 48 -1.57 18.16 -10.88
C ASP A 48 -0.67 19.39 -10.77
N ALA A 49 0.20 19.41 -9.76
CA ALA A 49 1.15 20.50 -9.56
C ALA A 49 2.19 20.63 -10.67
N THR A 50 2.49 19.55 -11.38
CA THR A 50 3.51 19.50 -12.45
C THR A 50 2.93 19.29 -13.85
N ASN A 51 1.61 19.43 -14.02
CA ASN A 51 0.91 19.19 -15.28
C ASN A 51 1.17 17.78 -15.85
N GLY A 52 1.18 16.77 -14.99
CA GLY A 52 1.36 15.36 -15.34
C GLY A 52 2.79 14.97 -15.69
N LYS A 53 3.76 15.89 -15.57
CA LYS A 53 5.18 15.59 -15.88
C LYS A 53 5.80 14.64 -14.84
N VAL A 54 5.35 14.74 -13.59
CA VAL A 54 5.89 13.96 -12.47
C VAL A 54 4.75 13.37 -11.67
N ILE A 55 4.86 12.08 -11.35
CA ILE A 55 3.92 11.37 -10.47
C ILE A 55 4.70 10.92 -9.23
N ALA A 56 4.16 11.19 -8.04
CA ALA A 56 4.73 10.75 -6.79
C ALA A 56 3.62 10.25 -5.85
N HIS A 57 3.80 9.06 -5.30
CA HIS A 57 2.86 8.43 -4.38
C HIS A 57 3.59 8.01 -3.10
N LEU A 58 2.89 8.11 -1.97
CA LEU A 58 3.34 7.49 -0.73
C LEU A 58 2.97 6.01 -0.74
N VAL A 59 3.92 5.13 -0.44
CA VAL A 59 3.74 3.68 -0.42
C VAL A 59 3.90 3.14 1.00
N ARG A 60 2.92 2.37 1.48
CA ARG A 60 3.02 1.67 2.78
C ARG A 60 2.70 0.18 2.64
N ALA A 61 3.31 -0.65 3.48
CA ALA A 61 3.00 -2.07 3.54
C ALA A 61 1.72 -2.32 4.36
N LYS A 62 0.82 -3.16 3.83
CA LYS A 62 -0.35 -3.65 4.56
C LYS A 62 0.09 -4.58 5.69
N LYS A 63 -0.53 -4.43 6.86
CA LYS A 63 -0.23 -5.22 8.07
C LYS A 63 -0.62 -6.72 7.94
N SER A 64 -1.16 -7.15 6.80
CA SER A 64 -1.69 -8.50 6.55
C SER A 64 -0.69 -9.48 5.91
N ALA A 65 0.62 -9.17 5.87
CA ALA A 65 1.66 -10.10 5.44
C ALA A 65 1.88 -11.31 6.40
N GLY A 66 0.83 -11.74 7.09
CA GLY A 66 0.78 -12.90 7.96
C GLY A 66 -0.12 -14.01 7.39
N ARG A 67 0.09 -14.43 6.13
CA ARG A 67 -0.38 -15.76 5.74
C ARG A 67 0.51 -16.78 6.44
N ARG A 68 0.11 -17.22 7.62
CA ARG A 68 0.54 -18.54 8.13
C ARG A 68 -0.03 -19.54 7.14
N HIS A 69 0.78 -19.97 6.17
CA HIS A 69 0.48 -21.16 5.39
C HIS A 69 0.41 -22.28 6.42
N ARG A 70 -0.82 -22.66 6.81
CA ARG A 70 -1.08 -23.71 7.78
C ARG A 70 -0.50 -24.97 7.14
N LEU A 71 0.71 -25.36 7.57
CA LEU A 71 1.20 -26.71 7.36
C LEU A 71 0.25 -27.60 8.16
N ALA A 72 -0.83 -28.02 7.49
CA ALA A 72 -1.61 -29.14 7.92
C ALA A 72 -0.72 -30.37 7.79
N SER A 73 0.15 -30.59 8.79
CA SER A 73 0.84 -31.84 9.00
C SER A 73 -0.19 -32.88 9.45
N ALA A 74 -1.00 -33.34 8.50
CA ALA A 74 -1.87 -34.48 8.66
C ALA A 74 -1.02 -35.75 8.59
N HIS A 75 -0.25 -36.04 9.65
CA HIS A 75 0.21 -37.40 9.89
C HIS A 75 -0.71 -38.08 10.91
N ARG A 76 -1.66 -38.80 10.29
CA ARG A 76 -2.58 -39.81 10.79
C ARG A 76 -2.08 -40.48 12.07
N ARG A 77 -2.82 -40.30 13.17
CA ARG A 77 -2.66 -41.04 14.42
C ARG A 77 -2.97 -42.52 14.13
N LEU A 78 -2.00 -43.42 14.23
CA LEU A 78 -2.30 -44.85 14.31
C LEU A 78 -3.01 -45.09 15.64
N PRO A 79 -4.19 -45.73 15.68
CA PRO A 79 -4.66 -46.32 16.92
C PRO A 79 -3.78 -47.55 17.21
N ASP A 80 -3.00 -47.48 18.29
CA ASP A 80 -2.34 -48.65 18.84
C ASP A 80 -3.42 -49.68 19.20
N ARG A 81 -3.31 -50.85 18.57
CA ARG A 81 -3.99 -52.07 18.98
C ARG A 81 -3.50 -52.44 20.37
N ALA A 82 -4.34 -52.29 21.38
CA ALA A 82 -4.43 -53.21 22.51
C ALA A 82 -5.56 -52.75 23.41
N ASP A 83 -6.69 -53.44 23.34
CA ASP A 83 -7.54 -53.75 24.49
C ASP A 83 -8.42 -54.93 24.05
N ASP A 84 -7.75 -56.09 23.97
CA ASP A 84 -8.39 -57.37 24.20
C ASP A 84 -8.70 -57.45 25.70
N GLN A 85 -9.98 -57.44 26.06
CA GLN A 85 -10.60 -58.32 27.06
C GLN A 85 -12.03 -57.88 27.40
N GLY A 86 -12.97 -58.83 27.30
CA GLY A 86 -14.07 -58.91 28.25
C GLY A 86 -15.49 -58.89 27.69
N MET A 87 -16.06 -60.10 27.61
CA MET A 87 -17.48 -60.39 27.89
C MET A 87 -18.51 -59.98 26.83
N GLY A 88 -18.61 -60.84 25.80
CA GLY A 88 -19.83 -60.98 25.02
C GLY A 88 -20.93 -61.58 25.90
N ALA A 89 -21.87 -60.72 26.28
CA ALA A 89 -23.10 -61.06 26.95
C ALA A 89 -23.99 -61.94 26.05
N LEU A 90 -24.59 -62.94 26.71
CA LEU A 90 -25.78 -63.69 26.35
C LEU A 90 -26.79 -62.87 25.53
N HIS A 91 -27.26 -63.42 24.40
CA HIS A 91 -28.60 -63.12 23.87
C HIS A 91 -29.15 -64.32 23.10
N VAL A 92 -30.28 -64.81 23.63
CA VAL A 92 -31.35 -65.70 23.10
C VAL A 92 -30.96 -67.10 22.66
#